data_AF-Q6C934-F1
#
_entry.id   AF-Q6C934-F1
#
_cell.length_a   1.000
_cell.length_b   1.000
_cell.length_c   1.000
_cell.angle_alpha   90.00
_cell.angle_beta   90.00
_cell.angle_gamma   90.00
#
_symmetry.space_group_name_H-M   'P 1'
#
loop_
_entity.id
_entity.type
_entity.pdbx_description
1 polymer ?
#
loop_
_entity_poly.entity_id
_entity_poly.type
_entity_poly.pdbx_seq_one_letter_code
_entity_poly.pdbx_strand_id
1 'polypeptide(L)'
;MNFSGLSNDDKLDIRAAQRTFQGAYYRTALGQLGFALVVLKLFNYDFLAVGSTFTAQGCLILLIGHLRSRRADEMIHSHDFETSGNTVMMLFVLNLTCYVTLVYHLLRV
;
A
#
# COMPACT_ATOMS: atom_id res chain seq x y z
N MET A 1 12.87 7.36 -14.58
CA MET A 1 11.96 7.79 -15.65
C MET A 1 12.69 8.77 -16.55
N ASN A 2 12.84 8.47 -17.84
CA ASN A 2 13.43 9.38 -18.82
C ASN A 2 12.27 10.11 -19.52
N PHE A 3 12.08 11.40 -19.22
CA PHE A 3 10.92 12.20 -19.65
C PHE A 3 11.11 12.89 -21.02
N SER A 4 12.20 12.57 -21.72
CA SER A 4 12.67 13.32 -22.89
C SER A 4 11.83 13.12 -24.16
N GLY A 5 10.87 12.17 -24.16
CA GLY A 5 10.00 11.87 -25.30
C GLY A 5 8.48 11.93 -25.05
N LEU A 6 8.03 12.41 -23.89
CA LEU A 6 6.60 12.49 -23.53
C LEU A 6 5.98 13.86 -23.84
N SER A 7 4.72 13.86 -24.28
CA SER A 7 3.91 15.07 -24.46
C SER A 7 3.68 15.78 -23.11
N ASN A 8 3.35 17.07 -23.15
CA ASN A 8 3.05 17.83 -21.94
C ASN A 8 1.81 17.30 -21.20
N ASP A 9 0.82 16.78 -21.94
CA ASP A 9 -0.38 16.16 -21.36
C ASP A 9 -0.03 14.85 -20.62
N ASP A 10 0.80 13.98 -21.21
CA ASP A 10 1.24 12.73 -20.56
C ASP A 10 1.98 13.02 -19.24
N LYS A 11 2.77 14.10 -19.19
CA LYS A 11 3.47 14.51 -17.95
C LYS A 11 2.49 14.98 -16.86
N LEU A 12 1.37 15.59 -17.25
CA LEU A 12 0.32 15.99 -16.32
C LEU A 12 -0.42 14.76 -15.77
N ASP A 13 -0.75 13.79 -16.62
CA ASP A 13 -1.42 12.55 -16.21
C ASP A 13 -0.55 11.71 -15.26
N ILE A 14 0.74 11.57 -15.56
CA ILE A 14 1.68 10.88 -14.66
C ILE A 14 1.74 11.57 -13.30
N ARG A 15 1.82 12.90 -13.28
CA ARG A 15 1.86 13.67 -12.05
C ARG A 15 0.56 13.51 -11.25
N ALA A 16 -0.59 13.55 -11.93
CA ALA A 16 -1.89 13.36 -11.31
C ALA A 16 -2.00 11.95 -10.68
N ALA A 17 -1.57 10.92 -11.41
CA ALA A 17 -1.52 9.53 -10.94
C ALA A 17 -0.56 9.33 -9.76
N GLN A 18 0.61 9.97 -9.79
CA GLN A 18 1.56 9.93 -8.68
C GLN A 18 0.99 10.57 -7.40
N ARG A 19 0.33 11.73 -7.52
CA ARG A 19 -0.26 12.47 -6.39
C ARG A 19 -1.44 11.74 -5.74
N THR A 20 -2.24 11.02 -6.53
CA THR A 20 -3.49 10.40 -6.07
C THR A 20 -3.34 8.92 -5.82
N PHE A 21 -3.01 8.16 -6.86
CA PHE A 21 -2.96 6.71 -6.82
C PHE A 21 -1.73 6.24 -6.06
N GLN A 22 -0.52 6.59 -6.49
CA GLN A 22 0.71 6.15 -5.81
C GLN A 22 0.80 6.73 -4.38
N GLY A 23 0.46 8.01 -4.23
CA GLY A 23 0.42 8.68 -2.93
C GLY A 23 -0.50 8.02 -1.90
N ALA A 24 -1.62 7.39 -2.32
CA ALA A 24 -2.52 6.68 -1.42
C ALA A 24 -1.86 5.43 -0.81
N TYR A 25 -1.11 4.64 -1.59
CA TYR A 25 -0.40 3.46 -1.08
C TYR A 25 0.68 3.85 -0.07
N TYR A 26 1.51 4.84 -0.39
CA TYR A 26 2.58 5.29 0.51
C TYR A 26 2.02 5.88 1.80
N ARG A 27 0.97 6.70 1.74
CA ARG A 27 0.35 7.28 2.94
C ARG A 27 -0.27 6.21 3.83
N THR A 28 -0.97 5.25 3.24
CA THR A 28 -1.58 4.14 3.99
C THR A 28 -0.53 3.30 4.67
N ALA A 29 0.50 2.89 3.94
CA ALA A 29 1.61 2.13 4.48
C ALA A 29 2.33 2.85 5.62
N LEU A 30 2.69 4.13 5.44
CA LEU A 30 3.35 4.91 6.48
C LEU A 30 2.47 5.07 7.72
N GLY A 31 1.16 5.23 7.56
CA GLY A 31 0.21 5.24 8.67
C GLY A 31 0.18 3.92 9.44
N GLN A 32 0.14 2.79 8.72
CA GLN A 32 0.12 1.45 9.33
C GLN A 32 1.44 1.13 10.05
N LEU A 33 2.58 1.45 9.44
CA LEU A 33 3.90 1.28 10.06
C LEU A 33 4.10 2.22 11.26
N GLY A 34 3.64 3.46 11.17
CA GLY A 34 3.67 4.41 12.29
C GLY A 34 2.85 3.90 13.48
N PHE A 35 1.64 3.40 13.22
CA PHE A 35 0.79 2.79 14.25
C PHE A 35 1.45 1.55 14.86
N ALA A 36 2.06 0.70 14.03
CA ALA A 36 2.79 -0.48 14.51
C ALA A 36 3.93 -0.11 15.48
N LEU A 37 4.73 0.92 15.15
CA LEU A 37 5.81 1.40 16.01
C LEU A 37 5.28 1.97 17.33
N VAL A 38 4.17 2.69 17.30
CA VAL A 38 3.50 3.18 18.53
C VAL A 38 3.07 1.98 19.38
N VAL A 39 2.40 0.99 18.79
CA VAL A 39 1.92 -0.18 19.53
C VAL A 39 3.07 -1.00 20.13
N LEU A 40 4.11 -1.27 19.34
CA LEU A 40 5.29 -2.02 19.77
C LEU A 40 6.09 -1.30 20.87
N LYS A 41 6.05 0.03 20.92
CA LYS A 41 6.85 0.83 21.86
C LYS A 41 6.06 1.25 23.11
N LEU A 42 4.74 1.36 23.03
CA LEU A 42 3.89 1.93 24.09
C LEU A 42 3.25 0.85 24.97
N PHE A 43 2.98 -0.35 24.46
CA PHE A 43 2.21 -1.38 25.17
C PHE A 43 3.05 -2.55 25.70
N ASN A 44 2.46 -3.26 26.66
CA ASN A 44 3.02 -4.45 27.30
C ASN A 44 3.15 -5.63 26.32
N TYR A 45 3.89 -6.68 26.69
CA TYR A 45 4.20 -7.84 25.84
C TYR A 45 2.98 -8.51 25.21
N ASP A 46 1.81 -8.42 25.85
CA ASP A 46 0.55 -8.97 25.34
C ASP A 46 0.08 -8.34 24.02
N PHE A 47 0.50 -7.10 23.73
CA PHE A 47 0.12 -6.37 22.52
C PHE A 47 1.15 -6.46 21.39
N LEU A 48 2.25 -7.20 21.58
CA LEU A 48 3.27 -7.39 20.54
C LEU A 48 2.69 -8.07 19.29
N ALA A 49 1.76 -9.00 19.48
CA ALA A 49 1.12 -9.70 18.37
C ALA A 49 0.32 -8.73 17.48
N VAL A 50 -0.39 -7.78 18.10
CA VAL A 50 -1.12 -6.72 17.38
C VAL A 50 -0.14 -5.83 16.60
N GLY A 51 0.92 -5.35 17.24
CA GLY A 51 1.94 -4.52 16.58
C GLY A 51 2.64 -5.20 15.40
N SER A 52 2.92 -6.50 15.51
CA SER A 52 3.53 -7.29 14.43
C SER A 52 2.60 -7.42 13.21
N THR A 53 1.28 -7.53 13.44
CA THR A 53 0.27 -7.62 12.39
C THR A 53 0.21 -6.32 11.58
N PHE A 54 0.23 -5.16 12.26
CA PHE A 54 0.30 -3.84 11.60
C PHE A 54 1.61 -3.63 10.83
N THR A 55 2.74 -4.12 11.36
CA THR A 55 4.02 -4.09 10.65
C THR A 55 3.95 -4.90 9.35
N ALA A 56 3.44 -6.13 9.43
CA ALA A 56 3.29 -7.01 8.26
C ALA A 56 2.37 -6.40 7.21
N GLN A 57 1.21 -5.86 7.63
CA GLN A 57 0.28 -5.19 6.73
C GLN A 57 0.91 -3.95 6.06
N GLY A 58 1.60 -3.10 6.82
CA GLY A 58 2.29 -1.92 6.29
C GLY A 58 3.34 -2.28 5.24
N CYS A 59 4.16 -3.30 5.50
CA CYS A 59 5.14 -3.82 4.55
C CYS A 59 4.50 -4.39 3.28
N LEU A 60 3.41 -5.16 3.41
CA LEU A 60 2.68 -5.72 2.27
C LEU A 60 2.08 -4.62 1.38
N ILE A 61 1.49 -3.58 1.97
CA ILE A 61 0.94 -2.43 1.21
C ILE A 61 2.06 -1.66 0.49
N LEU A 62 3.23 -1.49 1.12
CA LEU A 62 4.39 -0.90 0.43
C LEU A 62 4.87 -1.74 -0.74
N LEU A 63 4.96 -3.05 -0.57
CA LEU A 63 5.38 -3.95 -1.64
C LEU A 63 4.39 -3.92 -2.81
N ILE A 64 3.09 -3.99 -2.53
CA ILE A 64 2.04 -3.88 -3.55
C ILE A 64 2.12 -2.52 -4.25
N GLY A 65 2.26 -1.43 -3.50
CA GLY A 65 2.40 -0.09 -4.04
C GLY A 65 3.65 0.06 -4.92
N HIS A 66 4.78 -0.50 -4.50
CA HIS A 66 6.02 -0.44 -5.26
C HIS A 66 5.95 -1.27 -6.55
N LEU A 67 5.45 -2.51 -6.48
CA LEU A 67 5.27 -3.38 -7.65
C LEU A 67 4.29 -2.77 -8.65
N ARG A 68 3.19 -2.19 -8.16
CA ARG A 68 2.20 -1.50 -9.01
C ARG A 68 2.78 -0.25 -9.64
N SER A 69 3.63 0.50 -8.94
CA SER A 69 4.29 1.69 -9.49
C SER A 69 5.18 1.31 -10.69
N ARG A 70 5.92 0.20 -10.62
CA ARG A 70 6.75 -0.27 -11.75
C ARG A 70 5.89 -0.66 -12.96
N ARG A 71 4.77 -1.35 -12.73
CA ARG A 71 3.82 -1.70 -13.80
C ARG A 71 3.14 -0.48 -14.41
N ALA A 72 2.84 0.54 -13.59
CA ALA A 72 2.27 1.79 -14.09
C ALA A 72 3.25 2.52 -15.03
N ASP A 73 4.54 2.49 -14.72
CA ASP A 73 5.59 3.06 -15.58
C ASP A 73 5.70 2.33 -16.92
N GLU A 74 5.51 1.00 -16.94
CA GLU A 74 5.49 0.19 -18.18
C GLU A 74 4.23 0.44 -19.02
N MET A 75 3.06 0.60 -18.39
CA MET A 75 1.78 0.88 -19.08
C MET A 75 1.82 2.19 -19.87
N ILE A 76 2.48 3.22 -19.33
CA ILE A 76 2.67 4.51 -20.01
C ILE A 76 3.45 4.35 -21.32
N HIS A 77 4.39 3.41 -21.38
CA HIS A 77 5.18 3.15 -22.58
C HIS A 77 4.47 2.19 -23.56
N SER A 78 3.61 1.30 -23.05
CA SER A 78 2.96 0.25 -23.84
C SER A 78 1.54 0.59 -24.33
N HIS A 79 0.96 1.72 -23.90
CA HIS A 79 -0.43 2.12 -24.21
C HIS A 79 -1.49 1.04 -23.89
N ASP A 80 -1.17 0.08 -23.02
CA ASP A 80 -2.07 -1.02 -22.66
C ASP A 80 -2.75 -0.71 -21.33
N PHE A 81 -4.07 -0.53 -21.37
CA PHE A 81 -4.88 -0.09 -20.23
C PHE A 81 -5.37 -1.28 -19.42
N GLU A 82 -4.57 -1.73 -18.44
CA GLU A 82 -5.02 -2.72 -17.47
C GLU A 82 -5.81 -2.03 -16.34
N THR A 83 -7.05 -2.45 -16.14
CA THR A 83 -7.93 -1.89 -15.11
C THR A 83 -7.43 -2.21 -13.69
N SER A 84 -7.65 -1.31 -12.73
CA SER A 84 -7.17 -1.44 -11.34
C SER A 84 -7.86 -2.55 -10.52
N GLY A 85 -8.82 -3.29 -11.09
CA GLY A 85 -9.65 -4.25 -10.37
C GLY A 85 -8.86 -5.33 -9.63
N ASN A 86 -7.81 -5.87 -10.27
CA ASN A 86 -6.99 -6.92 -9.66
C ASN A 86 -6.24 -6.42 -8.41
N THR A 87 -5.70 -5.20 -8.46
CA THR A 87 -5.02 -4.59 -7.30
C THR A 87 -6.01 -4.30 -6.16
N VAL A 88 -7.22 -3.85 -6.50
CA VAL A 88 -8.28 -3.62 -5.50
C VAL A 88 -8.68 -4.92 -4.82
N MET A 89 -8.82 -6.03 -5.55
CA MET A 89 -9.12 -7.34 -4.97
C MET A 89 -8.01 -7.83 -4.02
N MET A 90 -6.74 -7.66 -4.41
CA MET A 90 -5.61 -7.99 -3.54
C MET A 90 -5.63 -7.18 -2.23
N LEU A 91 -5.90 -5.87 -2.32
CA LEU A 91 -6.02 -5.00 -1.14
C LEU A 91 -7.20 -5.40 -0.24
N PHE A 92 -8.33 -5.78 -0.84
CA PHE A 92 -9.52 -6.19 -0.10
C PHE A 92 -9.24 -7.46 0.72
N VAL A 93 -8.68 -8.50 0.08
CA VAL A 93 -8.34 -9.76 0.77
C VAL A 93 -7.31 -9.54 1.87
N LEU A 94 -6.30 -8.70 1.60
CA LEU A 94 -5.29 -8.31 2.58
C LEU A 94 -5.93 -7.64 3.80
N ASN A 95 -6.82 -6.67 3.57
CA ASN A 95 -7.48 -5.92 4.64
C ASN A 95 -8.41 -6.82 5.46
N LEU A 96 -9.17 -7.69 4.79
CA LEU A 96 -10.04 -8.68 5.42
C LEU A 96 -9.24 -9.62 6.34
N THR A 97 -8.13 -10.17 5.84
CA THR A 97 -7.27 -11.09 6.60
C THR A 97 -6.72 -10.40 7.84
N CYS A 98 -6.24 -9.16 7.69
CA CYS A 98 -5.72 -8.41 8.82
C CYS A 98 -6.79 -8.10 9.88
N TYR A 99 -8.01 -7.78 9.44
CA TYR A 99 -9.13 -7.52 10.36
C TYR A 99 -9.48 -8.76 11.18
N VAL A 100 -9.52 -9.93 10.55
CA VAL A 100 -9.75 -11.21 11.23
C VAL A 100 -8.64 -11.51 12.24
N THR A 101 -7.37 -11.33 11.87
CA THR A 101 -6.24 -11.56 12.80
C THR A 101 -6.24 -10.58 13.98
N LEU A 102 -6.66 -9.33 13.75
CA LEU A 102 -6.76 -8.32 14.79
C LEU A 102 -7.87 -8.68 15.78
N VAL A 103 -9.06 -9.03 15.29
CA VAL A 103 -10.18 -9.48 16.14
C VAL A 103 -9.79 -10.74 16.92
N TYR A 104 -9.11 -11.70 16.29
CA TYR A 104 -8.60 -12.88 16.97
C TYR A 104 -7.64 -12.54 18.12
N HIS A 105 -6.65 -11.67 17.86
CA HIS A 105 -5.70 -11.25 18.90
C HIS A 105 -6.37 -10.45 20.01
N LEU A 106 -7.37 -9.63 19.69
CA LEU A 106 -8.11 -8.83 20.66
C LEU A 106 -9.04 -9.68 21.54
N LEU A 107 -9.67 -10.73 21.01
CA LEU A 107 -10.53 -11.64 21.77
C LEU A 107 -9.75 -12.65 22.63
N ARG A 108 -8.47 -12.86 22.33
CA ARG A 108 -7.59 -13.78 23.05
C ARG A 108 -6.83 -13.12 24.21
N VAL A 109 -6.67 -11.79 24.18
CA VAL A 109 -6.12 -10.97 25.26
C VAL A 109 -7.16 -10.83 26.37
#